data_AF-A0A7C3ARU4-F1
#
_entry.id   AF-A0A7C3ARU4-F1
#
_cell.length_a   1.000
_cell.length_b   1.000
_cell.length_c   1.000
_cell.angle_alpha   90.00
_cell.angle_beta   90.00
_cell.angle_gamma   90.00
#
_symmetry.space_group_name_H-M   'P 1'
#
loop_
_entity.id
_entity.type
_entity.pdbx_description
1 polymer ?
#
loop_
_entity_poly.entity_id
_entity_poly.type
_entity_poly.pdbx_seq_one_letter_code
_entity_poly.pdbx_strand_id
1 'polypeptide(L)' 'MCLATAYLSKGSDESILRDIAHMRFDGERVEMETLFGEEKFVSGRVLEVYFSTSKIILEQHHTLLLKVAPTKAMKPK' A
#
# COMPACT_ATOMS: atom_id res chain seq x y z
N MET A 1 12.73 -17.82 11.97
CA MET A 1 12.53 -16.40 11.61
C MET A 1 11.48 -16.39 10.50
N CYS A 2 10.33 -15.76 10.70
CA CYS A 2 9.22 -15.83 9.75
C CYS A 2 9.07 -14.46 9.08
N LEU A 3 9.24 -14.41 7.76
CA LEU A 3 9.05 -13.22 6.95
C LEU A 3 7.78 -13.38 6.12
N ALA A 4 7.13 -12.27 5.81
CA ALA A 4 5.88 -12.27 5.08
C ALA A 4 6.02 -11.76 3.64
N THR A 5 5.08 -12.17 2.80
CA THR A 5 4.91 -11.64 1.45
C THR A 5 3.55 -10.97 1.32
N ALA A 6 3.54 -9.73 0.83
CA ALA A 6 2.33 -8.94 0.66
C ALA A 6 1.80 -9.02 -0.78
N TYR A 7 0.48 -9.04 -0.91
CA TYR A 7 -0.26 -9.06 -2.17
C TYR A 7 -1.41 -8.05 -2.12
N LEU A 8 -1.82 -7.53 -3.28
CA LEU A 8 -3.04 -6.73 -3.39
C LEU A 8 -4.26 -7.63 -3.64
N SER A 9 -5.36 -7.35 -2.95
CA SER A 9 -6.63 -8.07 -3.10
C SER A 9 -7.25 -7.91 -4.49
N LYS A 10 -7.06 -6.74 -5.12
CA LYS A 10 -7.55 -6.41 -6.48
C LYS A 10 -6.40 -6.17 -7.45
N GLY A 11 -5.49 -7.14 -7.56
CA GLY A 11 -4.31 -7.08 -8.43
C GLY A 11 -4.07 -8.39 -9.17
N SER A 12 -2.92 -8.47 -9.85
CA SER A 12 -2.37 -9.76 -10.30
C SER A 12 -2.00 -10.61 -9.08
N ASP A 13 -1.76 -11.91 -9.30
CA ASP A 13 -1.19 -12.82 -8.28
C ASP A 13 0.27 -12.49 -7.93
N GLU A 14 0.79 -11.37 -8.41
CA GLU A 14 2.16 -10.93 -8.13
C GLU A 14 2.25 -10.29 -6.74
N SER A 15 3.28 -10.69 -6.01
CA SER A 15 3.61 -10.09 -4.72
C SER A 15 4.05 -8.65 -4.91
N ILE A 16 3.54 -7.74 -4.09
CA ILE A 16 3.98 -6.34 -4.12
C ILE A 16 5.26 -6.09 -3.33
N LEU A 17 5.56 -6.93 -2.34
CA LEU A 17 6.80 -6.90 -1.57
C LEU A 17 7.00 -8.28 -0.91
N ARG A 18 8.25 -8.75 -0.89
CA ARG A 18 8.67 -10.02 -0.27
C ARG A 18 9.58 -9.74 0.92
N ASP A 19 9.83 -10.77 1.72
CA ASP A 19 10.79 -10.74 2.82
C ASP A 19 10.52 -9.62 3.84
N ILE A 20 9.24 -9.33 4.07
CA ILE A 20 8.78 -8.29 4.99
C ILE A 20 9.14 -8.72 6.41
N ALA A 21 9.93 -7.89 7.07
CA ALA A 21 10.39 -8.07 8.44
C ALA A 21 9.58 -7.23 9.43
N HIS A 22 9.07 -6.08 8.98
CA HIS A 22 8.32 -5.16 9.80
C HIS A 22 7.18 -4.53 9.01
N MET A 23 6.03 -4.36 9.66
CA MET A 23 4.85 -3.70 9.09
C MET A 23 4.26 -2.77 10.15
N ARG A 24 4.01 -1.51 9.77
CA ARG A 24 3.39 -0.49 10.61
C ARG A 24 2.15 0.08 9.94
N PHE A 25 1.20 0.49 10.76
CA PHE A 25 0.00 1.20 10.32
C PHE A 25 0.10 2.66 10.76
N ASP A 26 0.03 3.58 9.79
CA ASP A 26 -0.03 5.01 10.02
C ASP A 26 -1.28 5.59 9.34
N GLY A 27 -2.36 5.72 10.12
CA GLY A 27 -3.67 6.12 9.62
C GLY A 27 -4.16 5.20 8.49
N GLU A 28 -4.29 5.78 7.30
CA GLU A 28 -4.76 5.11 6.07
C GLU A 28 -3.60 4.53 5.24
N ARG A 29 -2.42 4.35 5.85
CA ARG A 29 -1.23 3.81 5.19
C ARG A 29 -0.70 2.59 5.91
N VAL A 30 -0.36 1.58 5.11
CA VAL A 30 0.41 0.41 5.53
C VAL A 30 1.84 0.61 5.05
N GLU A 31 2.76 0.66 6.00
CA GLU A 31 4.19 0.77 5.77
C GLU A 31 4.84 -0.59 5.98
N MET A 32 5.70 -1.02 5.06
CA MET A 32 6.36 -2.32 5.11
C MET A 32 7.85 -2.15 4.86
N GLU A 33 8.66 -2.88 5.60
CA GLU A 33 10.11 -2.88 5.51
C GLU A 33 10.65 -4.30 5.41
N THR A 34 11.60 -4.54 4.50
CA THR A 34 12.31 -5.82 4.36
C THR A 34 13.52 -5.89 5.28
N LEU A 35 14.11 -7.09 5.46
CA LEU A 35 15.36 -7.25 6.21
C LEU A 35 16.55 -6.44 5.66
N PHE A 36 16.47 -6.01 4.40
CA PHE A 36 17.53 -5.25 3.74
C PHE A 36 17.27 -3.73 3.74
N GLY A 37 16.23 -3.29 4.46
CA GLY A 37 15.85 -1.88 4.56
C GLY A 37 15.11 -1.33 3.34
N GLU A 38 14.58 -2.20 2.46
CA GLU A 38 13.68 -1.76 1.39
C GLU A 38 12.30 -1.44 1.99
N GLU A 39 11.81 -0.22 1.75
CA GLU A 39 10.52 0.25 2.23
C GLU A 39 9.48 0.31 1.11
N LYS A 40 8.24 -0.06 1.42
CA LYS A 40 7.08 0.15 0.55
C LYS A 40 5.87 0.61 1.34
N PHE A 41 5.14 1.56 0.75
CA PHE A 41 3.94 2.14 1.34
C PHE A 41 2.72 1.85 0.47
N VAL A 42 1.62 1.47 1.10
CA VAL A 42 0.31 1.29 0.45
C VAL A 42 -0.70 2.15 1.19
N SER A 43 -1.35 3.08 0.49
CA SER A 43 -2.55 3.71 1.03
C SER A 43 -3.68 2.68 1.02
N GLY A 44 -4.16 2.28 2.18
CA GLY A 44 -5.07 1.14 2.30
C GLY A 44 -5.00 0.47 3.66
N ARG A 45 -5.43 -0.79 3.69
CA ARG A 45 -5.52 -1.59 4.93
C ARG A 45 -5.21 -3.07 4.68
N VAL A 46 -4.86 -3.79 5.74
CA VAL A 46 -4.78 -5.25 5.73
C VAL A 46 -6.18 -5.84 5.77
N LEU A 47 -6.46 -6.76 4.86
CA LEU A 47 -7.69 -7.55 4.84
C LEU A 47 -7.51 -8.88 5.55
N GLU A 48 -6.44 -9.60 5.23
CA GLU A 48 -6.21 -10.96 5.73
C GLU A 48 -4.71 -11.23 5.96
N VAL A 49 -4.44 -12.08 6.96
CA VAL A 49 -3.09 -12.59 7.25
C VAL A 49 -3.17 -14.10 7.37
N TYR A 50 -2.44 -14.80 6.51
CA TYR A 50 -2.28 -16.25 6.55
C TYR A 50 -0.94 -16.58 7.21
N PHE A 51 -0.96 -16.83 8.51
CA PHE A 51 0.26 -17.14 9.27
C PHE A 51 0.95 -18.44 8.82
N SER A 52 0.19 -19.43 8.32
CA SER A 52 0.74 -20.71 7.87
C SER A 52 1.57 -20.61 6.59
N THR A 53 1.26 -19.63 5.72
CA THR A 53 1.93 -19.40 4.43
C THR A 53 2.68 -18.08 4.39
N SER A 54 2.72 -17.36 5.52
CA SER A 54 3.32 -16.03 5.66
C SER A 54 2.83 -15.04 4.60
N LYS A 55 1.53 -15.09 4.28
CA LYS A 55 0.91 -14.25 3.24
C LYS A 55 0.09 -13.14 3.89
N ILE A 56 0.22 -11.92 3.38
CA ILE A 56 -0.59 -10.76 3.78
C ILE A 56 -1.36 -10.25 2.56
N ILE A 57 -2.67 -10.07 2.72
CA ILE A 57 -3.55 -9.50 1.70
C ILE A 57 -3.90 -8.07 2.08
N LEU A 58 -3.62 -7.13 1.16
CA LEU A 58 -3.88 -5.71 1.34
C LEU A 58 -4.95 -5.22 0.37
N GLU A 59 -5.85 -4.39 0.87
CA GLU A 59 -6.69 -3.54 0.03
C GLU A 59 -5.97 -2.22 -0.20
N GLN A 60 -5.85 -1.80 -1.46
CA GLN A 60 -5.35 -0.47 -1.78
C GLN A 60 -6.53 0.48 -1.99
N HIS A 61 -6.51 1.61 -1.29
CA HIS A 61 -7.46 2.69 -1.52
C HIS A 61 -7.13 3.35 -2.86
N HIS A 62 -8.08 3.30 -3.79
CA HIS A 62 -7.96 4.04 -5.03
C HIS A 62 -8.26 5.51 -4.72
N THR A 63 -7.23 6.29 -4.42
CA THR A 63 -7.38 7.75 -4.35
C THR A 63 -7.73 8.24 -5.75
N LEU A 64 -9.03 8.36 -6.02
CA LEU A 64 -9.52 9.17 -7.13
C LEU A 64 -9.07 10.59 -6.83
N LEU A 65 -7.92 10.99 -7.38
CA LEU A 65 -7.64 12.39 -7.60
C LEU A 65 -8.77 12.89 -8.50
N LEU A 66 -9.82 13.45 -7.88
CA LEU A 66 -10.68 14.41 -8.56
C LEU A 66 -9.71 15.45 -9.11
N LYS A 67 -9.47 15.40 -10.41
CA LYS A 67 -8.78 16.44 -11.16
C LYS A 67 -9.64 17.69 -10.99
N VAL A 68 -9.44 18.44 -9.91
CA VAL A 68 -9.93 19.80 -9.82
C VAL A 68 -9.10 20.56 -10.84
N ALA A 69 -9.64 20.70 -12.04
CA ALA A 69 -9.10 21.61 -13.03
C ALA A 69 -8.97 22.98 -12.34
N PRO A 70 -7.82 23.67 -12.45
CA PRO A 70 -7.75 25.03 -11.95
C PRO A 70 -8.75 25.87 -12.74
N THR A 71 -9.84 26.27 -12.09
CA THR A 71 -10.70 27.36 -12.54
C THR A 71 -9.79 28.57 -12.72
N LYS A 72 -9.55 28.92 -13.98
CA LYS A 72 -8.77 30.09 -14.37
C LYS A 72 -9.55 31.34 -13.93
N ALA A 73 -9.30 31.79 -12.71
CA ALA A 73 -9.77 33.07 -12.21
C ALA A 73 -8.96 34.19 -12.88
N MET A 74 -9.67 34.99 -13.68
CA MET A 74 -9.56 36.44 -13.85
C MET A 74 -8.18 37.08 -14.08
N LYS A 75 -8.04 37.79 -15.22
CA LYS A 75 -7.31 39.07 -15.25
C LYS A 75 -8.17 40.13 -15.93
N PRO A 76 -8.52 41.22 -15.24
CA PRO A 76 -8.95 42.45 -15.89
C PRO A 76 -7.70 43.29 -16.20
N LYS A 77 -7.47 43.59 -17.48
CA LYS A 77 -6.89 44.87 -17.91
C LYS A 77 -7.10 45.07 -19.40
#